data_AF-A0A5E4J5C8-F1
#
_entry.id   AF-A0A5E4J5C8-F1
#
_cell.length_a   1.000
_cell.length_b   1.000
_cell.length_c   1.000
_cell.angle_alpha   90.00
_cell.angle_beta   90.00
_cell.angle_gamma   90.00
#
_symmetry.space_group_name_H-M   'P 1'
#
loop_
_entity.id
_entity.type
_entity.pdbx_description
1 polymer ?
#
loop_
_entity_poly.entity_id
_entity_poly.type
_entity_poly.pdbx_seq_one_letter_code
_entity_poly.pdbx_strand_id
1 'polypeptide(L)'
;MARNGLCCRQLFPGSLPFARLLYLHCESLALYSLTYDLWNEIVDDAALAHMPLLEAMHQEAQKLQISAAQIEALKKKRELVIESVPWRFLLQIESYEDKIEGFRIFLVASEEAEVWEQVKAVVAADHGFSLEEIEGYELEHGLDLNEAIFEEIEESYGVLAEVSEDGVLFELVIFDSQDIDDRQISDAVWNGDDDAN
;
A
#
# COMPACT_ATOMS: atom_id res chain seq x y z
N MET A 1 44.30 -26.96 8.34
CA MET A 1 45.08 -28.22 8.41
C MET A 1 44.11 -29.39 8.25
N ALA A 2 44.53 -30.40 7.50
CA ALA A 2 43.70 -31.37 6.81
C ALA A 2 43.28 -32.62 7.63
N ARG A 3 42.37 -33.40 6.99
CA ARG A 3 42.15 -34.87 6.99
C ARG A 3 40.94 -35.36 7.80
N ASN A 4 39.89 -35.88 7.15
CA ASN A 4 39.72 -37.20 6.48
C ASN A 4 39.89 -38.40 7.41
N GLY A 5 38.85 -39.25 7.48
CA GLY A 5 38.90 -40.55 8.16
C GLY A 5 37.65 -41.42 7.93
N LEU A 6 37.61 -42.05 6.76
CA LEU A 6 36.70 -43.12 6.30
C LEU A 6 36.20 -44.11 7.38
N CYS A 7 34.94 -44.54 7.26
CA CYS A 7 34.55 -45.90 7.64
C CYS A 7 33.45 -46.46 6.70
N CYS A 8 33.88 -47.22 5.69
CA CYS A 8 33.06 -48.22 5.02
C CYS A 8 33.32 -49.58 5.67
N ARG A 9 32.27 -50.23 6.18
CA ARG A 9 32.24 -51.70 6.32
C ARG A 9 30.82 -52.21 6.10
N GLN A 10 30.63 -52.82 4.93
CA GLN A 10 29.52 -53.70 4.60
C GLN A 10 29.65 -55.01 5.39
N LEU A 11 28.52 -55.64 5.72
CA LEU A 11 28.26 -57.09 5.60
C LEU A 11 26.84 -57.43 6.09
N PHE A 12 25.95 -57.82 5.18
CA PHE A 12 24.89 -58.83 5.38
C PHE A 12 24.51 -59.43 4.02
N PRO A 13 24.45 -60.77 3.85
CA PRO A 13 24.00 -61.42 2.62
C PRO A 13 22.56 -61.92 2.75
N GLY A 14 21.76 -61.82 1.67
CA GLY A 14 20.44 -62.46 1.59
C GLY A 14 19.55 -61.96 0.45
N SER A 15 19.69 -62.59 -0.72
CA SER A 15 18.72 -62.71 -1.84
C SER A 15 18.00 -61.46 -2.40
N LEU A 16 18.52 -61.01 -3.54
CA LEU A 16 17.91 -60.22 -4.64
C LEU A 16 16.64 -60.89 -5.24
N PRO A 17 15.91 -60.31 -6.24
CA PRO A 17 16.08 -59.00 -6.90
C PRO A 17 14.74 -58.24 -7.14
N PHE A 18 14.67 -56.92 -6.96
CA PHE A 18 13.99 -56.05 -7.94
C PHE A 18 14.48 -54.62 -7.75
N ALA A 19 15.41 -54.28 -8.64
CA ALA A 19 15.64 -52.99 -9.27
C ALA A 19 15.16 -51.72 -8.55
N ARG A 20 16.15 -50.87 -8.23
CA ARG A 20 16.19 -49.43 -8.55
C ARG A 20 14.91 -48.63 -8.24
N LEU A 21 14.99 -47.82 -7.20
CA LEU A 21 14.46 -46.45 -7.10
C LEU A 21 14.89 -45.93 -5.70
N LEU A 22 16.18 -45.78 -5.42
CA LEU A 22 16.88 -44.48 -5.53
C LEU A 22 16.27 -43.56 -6.62
N TYR A 23 15.17 -42.91 -6.28
CA TYR A 23 14.83 -41.58 -6.79
C TYR A 23 14.67 -40.72 -5.54
N LEU A 24 15.62 -39.81 -5.30
CA LEU A 24 15.37 -38.38 -5.49
C LEU A 24 14.23 -37.97 -4.52
N HIS A 25 14.46 -37.35 -3.35
CA HIS A 25 15.17 -36.06 -3.21
C HIS A 25 15.27 -35.33 -4.56
N CYS A 26 14.14 -35.26 -5.27
CA CYS A 26 13.76 -34.05 -5.97
C CYS A 26 13.36 -33.15 -4.78
N GLU A 27 14.20 -32.24 -4.29
CA GLU A 27 14.63 -31.09 -5.09
C GLU A 27 13.51 -30.73 -6.07
N SER A 28 12.32 -30.45 -5.53
CA SER A 28 11.45 -29.43 -6.08
C SER A 28 11.97 -28.03 -5.68
N LEU A 29 13.26 -27.90 -5.39
CA LEU A 29 14.06 -26.69 -5.63
C LEU A 29 14.19 -26.51 -7.16
N ALA A 30 13.06 -26.48 -7.87
CA ALA A 30 12.95 -25.45 -8.87
C ALA A 30 13.07 -24.18 -8.02
N LEU A 31 14.28 -23.65 -7.95
CA LEU A 31 14.55 -22.29 -7.54
C LEU A 31 13.59 -21.47 -8.40
N TYR A 32 12.41 -21.15 -7.88
CA TYR A 32 11.53 -20.19 -8.50
C TYR A 32 12.31 -18.90 -8.35
N SER A 33 13.14 -18.60 -9.35
CA SER A 33 13.83 -17.31 -9.41
C SER A 33 12.73 -16.27 -9.46
N LEU A 34 12.83 -15.23 -8.63
CA LEU A 34 11.92 -14.10 -8.75
C LEU A 34 12.01 -13.59 -10.19
N THR A 35 10.84 -13.53 -10.84
CA THR A 35 10.72 -13.02 -12.21
C THR A 35 9.98 -11.70 -12.16
N TYR A 36 10.05 -10.92 -13.23
CA TYR A 36 9.34 -9.64 -13.29
C TYR A 36 7.81 -9.82 -13.20
N ASP A 37 7.27 -10.92 -13.74
CA ASP A 37 5.83 -11.22 -13.62
C ASP A 37 5.45 -11.49 -12.16
N LEU A 38 6.23 -12.32 -11.45
CA LEU A 38 6.01 -12.59 -10.02
C LEU A 38 6.24 -11.34 -9.15
N TRP A 39 7.20 -10.49 -9.54
CA TRP A 39 7.43 -9.21 -8.89
C TRP A 39 6.19 -8.32 -8.96
N ASN A 40 5.58 -8.19 -10.15
CA ASN A 40 4.34 -7.40 -10.31
C ASN A 40 3.19 -8.03 -9.51
N GLU A 41 3.05 -9.35 -9.50
CA GLU A 41 2.05 -10.03 -8.66
C GLU A 41 2.23 -9.71 -7.16
N ILE A 42 3.48 -9.65 -6.69
CA ILE A 42 3.79 -9.26 -5.30
C ILE A 42 3.43 -7.78 -5.03
N VAL A 43 3.72 -6.89 -5.99
CA VAL A 43 3.34 -5.46 -5.89
C VAL A 43 1.82 -5.32 -5.80
N ASP A 44 1.09 -5.95 -6.71
CA ASP A 44 -0.38 -5.93 -6.78
C ASP A 44 -0.99 -6.46 -5.47
N ASP A 45 -0.51 -7.60 -4.98
CA ASP A 45 -1.01 -8.21 -3.75
C ASP A 45 -0.65 -7.39 -2.50
N ALA A 46 0.52 -6.74 -2.48
CA ALA A 46 0.90 -5.83 -1.41
C ALA A 46 0.01 -4.58 -1.38
N ALA A 47 -0.26 -3.97 -2.54
CA ALA A 47 -1.22 -2.86 -2.64
C ALA A 47 -2.62 -3.29 -2.19
N LEU A 48 -3.08 -4.48 -2.62
CA LEU A 48 -4.37 -5.06 -2.25
C LEU A 48 -4.49 -5.29 -0.73
N ALA A 49 -3.40 -5.61 -0.04
CA ALA A 49 -3.41 -5.83 1.41
C ALA A 49 -3.84 -4.56 2.19
N HIS A 50 -3.61 -3.37 1.63
CA HIS A 50 -4.05 -2.10 2.22
C HIS A 50 -5.48 -1.70 1.84
N MET A 51 -6.16 -2.47 0.97
CA MET A 51 -7.54 -2.23 0.53
C MET A 51 -8.52 -1.93 1.69
N PRO A 52 -8.49 -2.61 2.86
CA PRO A 52 -9.41 -2.27 3.95
C PRO A 52 -9.29 -0.83 4.48
N LEU A 53 -8.07 -0.27 4.48
CA LEU A 53 -7.84 1.13 4.86
C LEU A 53 -8.30 2.07 3.74
N LEU A 54 -7.91 1.78 2.49
CA LEU A 54 -8.22 2.60 1.32
C LEU A 54 -9.75 2.69 1.09
N GLU A 55 -10.46 1.56 1.20
CA GLU A 55 -11.92 1.55 1.15
C GLU A 55 -12.56 2.35 2.28
N ALA A 56 -11.99 2.29 3.50
CA ALA A 56 -12.49 3.06 4.62
C ALA A 56 -12.30 4.56 4.39
N MET A 57 -11.18 4.99 3.79
CA MET A 57 -10.97 6.38 3.39
C MET A 57 -12.04 6.84 2.39
N HIS A 58 -12.29 6.06 1.34
CA HIS A 58 -13.33 6.35 0.35
C HIS A 58 -14.74 6.40 0.97
N GLN A 59 -15.06 5.47 1.87
CA GLN A 59 -16.34 5.45 2.57
C GLN A 59 -16.52 6.67 3.49
N GLU A 60 -15.48 7.10 4.19
CA GLU A 60 -15.55 8.32 5.01
C GLU A 60 -15.62 9.57 4.14
N ALA A 61 -14.85 9.65 3.04
CA ALA A 61 -14.94 10.73 2.07
C ALA A 61 -16.38 10.91 1.54
N GLN A 62 -17.09 9.83 1.23
CA GLN A 62 -18.49 9.87 0.79
C GLN A 62 -19.47 10.35 1.87
N LYS A 63 -19.17 10.11 3.15
CA LYS A 63 -20.01 10.55 4.28
C LYS A 63 -19.74 12.01 4.66
N LEU A 64 -18.56 12.52 4.33
CA LEU A 64 -18.15 13.87 4.69
C LEU A 64 -18.95 14.92 3.90
N GLN A 65 -19.81 15.64 4.62
CA GLN A 65 -20.42 16.86 4.12
C GLN A 65 -19.58 18.04 4.61
N ILE A 66 -18.73 18.57 3.73
CA ILE A 66 -17.87 19.71 4.04
C ILE A 66 -18.68 21.01 3.87
N SER A 67 -19.05 21.63 4.98
CA SER A 67 -19.70 22.94 4.99
C SER A 67 -18.68 24.07 4.86
N ALA A 68 -19.12 25.24 4.38
CA ALA A 68 -18.29 26.44 4.33
C ALA A 68 -17.69 26.81 5.69
N ALA A 69 -18.42 26.58 6.79
CA ALA A 69 -17.91 26.81 8.14
C ALA A 69 -16.76 25.85 8.50
N GLN A 70 -16.80 24.60 8.04
CA GLN A 70 -15.70 23.64 8.22
C GLN A 70 -14.50 24.00 7.37
N ILE A 71 -14.69 24.49 6.13
CA ILE A 71 -13.59 24.99 5.29
C ILE A 71 -12.89 26.15 5.97
N GLU A 72 -13.64 27.13 6.48
CA GLU A 72 -13.05 28.27 7.19
C GLU A 72 -12.39 27.87 8.52
N ALA A 73 -12.88 26.82 9.18
CA ALA A 73 -12.22 26.23 10.35
C ALA A 73 -10.91 25.52 9.96
N LEU A 74 -10.91 24.75 8.87
CA LEU A 74 -9.73 24.10 8.31
C LEU A 74 -8.69 25.12 7.87
N LYS A 75 -9.05 26.19 7.15
CA LYS A 75 -8.10 27.26 6.79
C LYS A 75 -7.40 27.88 8.01
N LYS A 76 -8.06 27.91 9.17
CA LYS A 76 -7.50 28.45 10.42
C LYS A 76 -6.65 27.44 11.18
N LYS A 77 -7.08 26.18 11.26
CA LYS A 77 -6.43 25.13 12.06
C LYS A 77 -5.48 24.24 11.26
N ARG A 78 -5.57 24.30 9.93
CA ARG A 78 -4.98 23.41 8.92
C ARG A 78 -5.45 21.97 8.95
N GLU A 79 -5.81 21.48 10.13
CA GLU A 79 -6.14 20.09 10.35
C GLU A 79 -7.39 19.90 11.23
N LEU A 80 -8.14 18.84 10.98
CA LEU A 80 -9.27 18.41 11.82
C LEU A 80 -9.35 16.89 11.91
N VAL A 81 -9.27 16.36 13.12
CA VAL A 81 -9.35 14.91 13.37
C VAL A 81 -10.78 14.42 13.18
N ILE A 82 -10.94 13.36 12.38
CA ILE A 82 -12.17 12.59 12.26
C ILE A 82 -11.98 11.29 13.04
N GLU A 83 -12.80 11.12 14.08
CA GLU A 83 -12.87 9.85 14.78
C GLU A 83 -13.72 8.87 13.97
N SER A 84 -13.05 8.00 13.20
CA SER A 84 -13.63 6.76 12.70
C SER A 84 -13.06 5.58 13.50
N VAL A 85 -13.77 4.46 13.55
CA VAL A 85 -13.30 3.26 14.26
C VAL A 85 -13.29 2.11 13.25
N PRO A 86 -12.15 1.40 13.08
CA PRO A 86 -10.92 1.45 13.89
C PRO A 86 -9.90 2.52 13.48
N TRP A 87 -10.12 3.20 12.35
CA TRP A 87 -9.11 4.07 11.72
C TRP A 87 -9.22 5.53 12.14
N ARG A 88 -8.10 6.18 12.43
CA ARG A 88 -8.06 7.62 12.67
C ARG A 88 -7.76 8.33 11.36
N PHE A 89 -8.65 9.25 10.97
CA PHE A 89 -8.46 10.08 9.79
C PHE A 89 -8.25 11.53 10.18
N LEU A 90 -7.53 12.25 9.34
CA LEU A 90 -7.27 13.67 9.47
C LEU A 90 -7.76 14.39 8.21
N LEU A 91 -8.51 15.46 8.38
CA LEU A 91 -8.75 16.39 7.28
C LEU A 91 -7.65 17.41 7.25
N GLN A 92 -6.96 17.52 6.12
CA GLN A 92 -5.90 18.50 5.89
C GLN A 92 -6.33 19.43 4.76
N ILE A 93 -6.00 20.73 4.89
CA ILE A 93 -6.20 21.70 3.82
C ILE A 93 -4.86 22.27 3.36
N GLU A 94 -4.63 22.25 2.06
CA GLU A 94 -3.46 22.83 1.44
C GLU A 94 -3.86 23.94 0.49
N SER A 95 -3.17 25.07 0.57
CA SER A 95 -3.42 26.21 -0.32
C SER A 95 -2.42 26.21 -1.45
N TYR A 96 -2.88 26.45 -2.69
CA TYR A 96 -1.97 26.59 -3.82
C TYR A 96 -1.05 27.82 -3.65
N GLU A 97 0.23 27.66 -3.97
CA GLU A 97 1.24 28.72 -3.82
C GLU A 97 0.98 29.94 -4.72
N ASP A 98 0.30 29.74 -5.86
CA ASP A 98 0.17 30.70 -6.96
C ASP A 98 -0.94 31.75 -6.77
N LYS A 99 -1.73 31.65 -5.69
CA LYS A 99 -2.78 32.59 -5.23
C LYS A 99 -3.82 33.06 -6.26
N ILE A 100 -5.01 32.47 -6.19
CA ILE A 100 -6.32 33.15 -6.00
C ILE A 100 -7.17 32.17 -5.18
N GLU A 101 -7.16 32.27 -3.84
CA GLU A 101 -8.00 31.52 -2.88
C GLU A 101 -8.18 29.99 -3.05
N GLY A 102 -7.44 29.36 -3.97
CA GLY A 102 -7.56 27.95 -4.25
C GLY A 102 -6.92 27.10 -3.14
N PHE A 103 -7.59 26.02 -2.80
CA PHE A 103 -7.14 25.01 -1.87
C PHE A 103 -7.60 23.62 -2.30
N ARG A 104 -6.91 22.62 -1.77
CA ARG A 104 -7.29 21.21 -1.83
C ARG A 104 -7.49 20.71 -0.41
N ILE A 105 -8.52 19.89 -0.20
CA ILE A 105 -8.76 19.20 1.07
C ILE A 105 -8.47 17.73 0.85
N PHE A 106 -7.70 17.17 1.77
CA PHE A 106 -7.32 15.77 1.80
C PHE A 106 -7.92 15.09 3.01
N LEU A 107 -8.32 13.85 2.83
CA LEU A 107 -8.52 12.89 3.91
C LEU A 107 -7.24 12.07 4.04
N VAL A 108 -6.56 12.22 5.17
CA VAL A 108 -5.26 11.61 5.44
C VAL A 108 -5.42 10.48 6.44
N ALA A 109 -4.75 9.37 6.19
CA ALA A 109 -4.57 8.27 7.12
C ALA A 109 -3.07 7.99 7.28
N SER A 110 -2.67 7.49 8.44
CA SER A 110 -1.30 7.04 8.69
C SER A 110 -1.29 5.58 9.05
N GLU A 111 -0.35 4.83 8.49
CA GLU A 111 -0.04 3.46 8.89
C GLU A 111 1.37 3.41 9.47
N GLU A 112 1.54 2.67 10.57
CA GLU A 112 2.83 2.55 11.24
C GLU A 112 3.83 1.79 10.36
N ALA A 113 5.10 2.22 10.38
CA ALA A 113 6.16 1.58 9.57
C ALA A 113 6.25 0.06 9.80
N GLU A 114 6.01 -0.41 11.03
CA GLU A 114 6.02 -1.84 11.35
C GLU A 114 4.92 -2.62 10.59
N VAL A 115 3.73 -2.03 10.45
CA VAL A 115 2.62 -2.65 9.70
C VAL A 115 2.96 -2.71 8.22
N TRP A 116 3.48 -1.61 7.66
CA TRP A 116 3.91 -1.54 6.26
C TRP A 116 4.95 -2.62 5.92
N GLU A 117 6.03 -2.71 6.71
CA GLU A 117 7.07 -3.72 6.52
C GLU A 117 6.54 -5.15 6.73
N GLN A 118 5.62 -5.34 7.69
CA GLN A 118 5.01 -6.63 7.92
C GLN A 118 4.16 -7.09 6.72
N VAL A 119 3.40 -6.18 6.10
CA VAL A 119 2.61 -6.50 4.90
C VAL A 119 3.51 -6.99 3.78
N LYS A 120 4.58 -6.25 3.46
CA LYS A 120 5.55 -6.65 2.43
C LYS A 120 6.15 -8.03 2.71
N ALA A 121 6.56 -8.27 3.96
CA ALA A 121 7.15 -9.55 4.35
C ALA A 121 6.16 -10.71 4.26
N VAL A 122 4.89 -10.50 4.63
CA VAL A 122 3.83 -11.52 4.55
C VAL A 122 3.50 -11.84 3.10
N VAL A 123 3.31 -10.82 2.25
CA VAL A 123 2.99 -11.02 0.83
C VAL A 123 4.15 -11.71 0.11
N ALA A 124 5.39 -11.26 0.31
CA ALA A 124 6.56 -11.94 -0.25
C ALA A 124 6.59 -13.42 0.15
N ALA A 125 6.31 -13.72 1.42
CA ALA A 125 6.29 -15.09 1.94
C ALA A 125 5.16 -15.95 1.35
N ASP A 126 3.98 -15.36 1.09
CA ASP A 126 2.86 -16.03 0.42
C ASP A 126 3.23 -16.43 -1.03
N HIS A 127 4.11 -15.64 -1.66
CA HIS A 127 4.71 -15.94 -2.96
C HIS A 127 5.95 -16.84 -2.89
N GLY A 128 6.36 -17.26 -1.69
CA GLY A 128 7.47 -18.18 -1.46
C GLY A 128 8.86 -17.52 -1.40
N PHE A 129 8.91 -16.20 -1.21
CA PHE A 129 10.14 -15.42 -1.11
C PHE A 129 10.31 -14.81 0.29
N SER A 130 11.55 -14.66 0.71
CA SER A 130 11.90 -13.81 1.85
C SER A 130 12.05 -12.35 1.42
N LEU A 131 11.87 -11.42 2.36
CA LEU A 131 12.07 -9.99 2.06
C LEU A 131 13.51 -9.69 1.58
N GLU A 132 14.52 -10.41 2.11
CA GLU A 132 15.91 -10.30 1.64
C GLU A 132 16.08 -10.70 0.17
N GLU A 133 15.32 -11.70 -0.31
CA GLU A 133 15.33 -12.09 -1.73
C GLU A 133 14.67 -11.03 -2.61
N ILE A 134 13.63 -10.37 -2.12
CA ILE A 134 12.96 -9.25 -2.80
C ILE A 134 13.91 -8.05 -2.89
N GLU A 135 14.54 -7.67 -1.78
CA GLU A 135 15.56 -6.58 -1.71
C GLU A 135 16.76 -6.88 -2.63
N GLY A 136 17.19 -8.14 -2.70
CA GLY A 136 18.24 -8.56 -3.63
C GLY A 136 17.85 -8.32 -5.08
N TYR A 137 16.62 -8.65 -5.45
CA TYR A 137 16.09 -8.45 -6.80
C TYR A 137 15.93 -6.96 -7.14
N GLU A 138 15.46 -6.13 -6.20
CA GLU A 138 15.41 -4.66 -6.34
C GLU A 138 16.76 -4.08 -6.73
N LEU A 139 17.81 -4.45 -5.98
CA LEU A 139 19.16 -3.97 -6.20
C LEU A 139 19.75 -4.45 -7.54
N GLU A 140 19.44 -5.68 -7.94
CA GLU A 140 19.92 -6.25 -9.21
C GLU A 140 19.28 -5.59 -10.43
N HIS A 141 18.02 -5.17 -10.32
CA HIS A 141 17.22 -4.66 -11.43
C HIS A 141 16.97 -3.15 -11.40
N GLY A 142 17.36 -2.46 -10.32
CA GLY A 142 17.11 -1.03 -10.13
C GLY A 142 15.63 -0.71 -9.92
N LEU A 143 14.95 -1.54 -9.14
CA LEU A 143 13.54 -1.38 -8.77
C LEU A 143 13.45 -0.90 -7.31
N ASP A 144 12.28 -0.37 -6.94
CA ASP A 144 11.91 -0.02 -5.57
C ASP A 144 10.48 -0.51 -5.30
N LEU A 145 10.35 -1.42 -4.34
CA LEU A 145 9.10 -2.06 -3.97
C LEU A 145 8.13 -1.06 -3.35
N ASN A 146 8.62 -0.12 -2.53
CA ASN A 146 7.75 0.88 -1.92
C ASN A 146 7.19 1.80 -3.00
N GLU A 147 8.05 2.30 -3.89
CA GLU A 147 7.63 3.14 -5.02
C GLU A 147 6.62 2.40 -5.90
N ALA A 148 6.89 1.15 -6.26
CA ALA A 148 5.97 0.36 -7.07
C ALA A 148 4.61 0.11 -6.40
N ILE A 149 4.58 -0.16 -5.08
CA ILE A 149 3.33 -0.31 -4.34
C ILE A 149 2.58 1.03 -4.27
N PHE A 150 3.28 2.16 -4.07
CA PHE A 150 2.65 3.48 -4.05
C PHE A 150 2.03 3.84 -5.40
N GLU A 151 2.74 3.58 -6.50
CA GLU A 151 2.24 3.76 -7.86
C GLU A 151 0.97 2.91 -8.08
N GLU A 152 1.00 1.63 -7.69
CA GLU A 152 -0.18 0.76 -7.81
C GLU A 152 -1.36 1.25 -6.96
N ILE A 153 -1.12 1.74 -5.74
CA ILE A 153 -2.17 2.32 -4.89
C ILE A 153 -2.76 3.58 -5.52
N GLU A 154 -1.94 4.46 -6.10
CA GLU A 154 -2.40 5.65 -6.81
C GLU A 154 -3.23 5.27 -8.04
N GLU A 155 -2.73 4.35 -8.87
CA GLU A 155 -3.40 3.92 -10.11
C GLU A 155 -4.73 3.21 -9.85
N SER A 156 -4.77 2.31 -8.86
CA SER A 156 -5.96 1.49 -8.58
C SER A 156 -7.00 2.18 -7.68
N TYR A 157 -6.57 3.07 -6.78
CA TYR A 157 -7.45 3.66 -5.75
C TYR A 157 -7.52 5.18 -5.76
N GLY A 158 -6.67 5.87 -6.52
CA GLY A 158 -6.61 7.34 -6.55
C GLY A 158 -6.17 7.94 -5.21
N VAL A 159 -5.40 7.18 -4.42
CA VAL A 159 -4.88 7.59 -3.11
C VAL A 159 -3.38 7.78 -3.25
N LEU A 160 -2.87 8.94 -2.87
CA LEU A 160 -1.43 9.19 -2.83
C LEU A 160 -0.86 8.52 -1.59
N ALA A 161 0.32 7.92 -1.71
CA ALA A 161 1.03 7.32 -0.60
C ALA A 161 2.46 7.84 -0.55
N GLU A 162 2.93 8.19 0.65
CA GLU A 162 4.31 8.64 0.85
C GLU A 162 4.89 8.14 2.17
N VAL A 163 6.22 7.98 2.19
CA VAL A 163 6.95 7.65 3.42
C VAL A 163 7.09 8.90 4.29
N SER A 164 6.76 8.75 5.56
CA SER A 164 6.94 9.74 6.62
C SER A 164 7.93 9.24 7.68
N GLU A 165 8.23 10.07 8.69
CA GLU A 165 9.14 9.68 9.79
C GLU A 165 8.63 8.48 10.60
N ASP A 166 7.30 8.32 10.73
CA ASP A 166 6.66 7.34 11.60
C ASP A 166 6.02 6.15 10.84
N GLY A 167 6.01 6.18 9.51
CA GLY A 167 5.38 5.16 8.68
C GLY A 167 4.95 5.67 7.31
N VAL A 168 3.80 5.24 6.81
CA VAL A 168 3.27 5.65 5.50
C VAL A 168 2.04 6.54 5.70
N LEU A 169 2.02 7.66 5.00
CA LEU A 169 0.86 8.56 4.92
C LEU A 169 0.11 8.25 3.63
N PHE A 170 -1.20 8.08 3.76
CA PHE A 170 -2.13 7.92 2.66
C PHE A 170 -3.01 9.16 2.57
N GLU A 171 -3.10 9.76 1.39
CA GLU A 171 -3.85 10.98 1.15
C GLU A 171 -4.87 10.80 0.02
N LEU A 172 -6.14 10.95 0.37
CA LEU A 172 -7.24 10.96 -0.60
C LEU A 172 -7.71 12.39 -0.81
N VAL A 173 -7.68 12.87 -2.05
CA VAL A 173 -8.27 14.17 -2.39
C VAL A 173 -9.79 14.08 -2.29
N ILE A 174 -10.39 14.91 -1.43
CA ILE A 174 -11.85 14.93 -1.24
C ILE A 174 -12.51 16.21 -1.73
N PHE A 175 -11.74 17.27 -1.95
CA PHE A 175 -12.22 18.51 -2.54
C PHE A 175 -11.07 19.26 -3.18
N ASP A 176 -11.24 19.68 -4.43
CA ASP A 176 -10.32 20.56 -5.12
C ASP A 176 -11.05 21.80 -5.63
N SER A 177 -10.71 22.96 -5.07
CA SER A 177 -11.32 24.24 -5.48
C SER A 177 -11.06 24.63 -6.94
N GLN A 178 -10.05 24.02 -7.60
CA GLN A 178 -9.75 24.27 -9.01
C GLN A 178 -10.45 23.30 -9.96
N ASP A 179 -11.05 22.22 -9.44
CA ASP A 179 -11.90 21.35 -10.23
C ASP A 179 -13.29 21.99 -10.37
N ILE A 180 -13.44 22.81 -11.41
CA ILE A 180 -14.70 23.51 -11.74
C ILE A 180 -15.79 22.52 -12.23
N ASP A 181 -15.48 21.22 -12.33
CA ASP A 181 -16.41 20.17 -12.73
C ASP A 181 -17.01 19.33 -11.58
N ASP A 182 -16.75 19.66 -10.31
CA ASP A 182 -17.52 19.21 -9.11
C ASP A 182 -18.93 19.87 -9.01
N ARG A 183 -19.57 20.00 -10.18
CA ARG A 183 -20.90 20.56 -10.45
C ARG A 183 -21.99 19.76 -9.74
N GLN A 184 -22.16 19.95 -8.43
CA GLN A 184 -23.48 19.97 -7.76
C GLN A 184 -23.47 20.19 -6.24
N ILE A 185 -22.38 20.66 -5.61
CA ILE A 185 -22.49 21.09 -4.20
C ILE A 185 -22.82 22.59 -4.16
N SER A 186 -24.12 22.86 -4.31
CA SER A 186 -24.85 24.08 -3.91
C SER A 186 -25.38 25.06 -4.97
N ASP A 187 -26.18 24.56 -5.91
CA ASP A 187 -27.27 25.38 -6.49
C ASP A 187 -28.31 25.85 -5.43
N ALA A 188 -28.12 25.47 -4.16
CA ALA A 188 -28.86 25.98 -3.00
C ALA A 188 -28.19 27.16 -2.28
N VAL A 189 -26.99 27.62 -2.67
CA VAL A 189 -26.30 28.75 -2.01
C VAL A 189 -26.50 30.09 -2.73
N TRP A 190 -27.10 30.09 -3.93
CA TRP A 190 -27.36 31.31 -4.71
C TRP A 190 -28.83 31.62 -4.96
N ASN A 191 -29.76 30.99 -4.24
CA ASN A 191 -31.19 31.37 -4.27
C ASN A 191 -31.73 31.50 -2.85
N GLY A 192 -31.65 32.72 -2.32
CA GLY A 192 -32.21 33.06 -1.02
C GLY A 192 -31.98 34.50 -0.57
N ASP A 193 -31.97 35.46 -1.50
CA ASP A 193 -32.36 36.85 -1.21
C ASP A 193 -32.98 37.45 -2.49
N ASP A 194 -34.05 36.79 -2.93
CA ASP A 194 -35.18 37.46 -3.57
C ASP A 194 -36.32 37.43 -2.55
N ASP A 195 -36.37 38.44 -1.69
CA ASP A 195 -37.64 38.91 -1.15
C ASP A 195 -37.69 40.44 -1.30
N ALA A 196 -38.52 40.82 -2.28
CA ALA A 196 -38.96 42.17 -2.53
C ALA A 196 -39.84 42.68 -1.37
N ASN A 197 -39.48 43.82 -0.76
CA ASN A 197 -40.35 44.99 -0.57
C ASN A 197 -39.58 46.20 -0.02
#